data_AF-A0A0M9E3R8-F1
#
_entry.id   AF-A0A0M9E3R8-F1
#
_cell.length_a   1.000
_cell.length_b   1.000
_cell.length_c   1.000
_cell.angle_alpha   90.00
_cell.angle_beta   90.00
_cell.angle_gamma   90.00
#
_symmetry.space_group_name_H-M   'P 1'
#
loop_
_entity.id
_entity.type
_entity.pdbx_description
1 polymer ?
#
loop_
_entity_poly.entity_id
_entity_poly.type
_entity_poly.pdbx_seq_one_letter_code
_entity_poly.pdbx_strand_id
1 'polypeptide(L)'
;MSSDEATLWFAQAESDLRTANALRSCPIPMISNDVGCHVAAMCAQVVEKSIKGYVIVNGATPSLDHRPDKYLPLLLTKDDPLLRHRNHHAHLSKLFDSSTKHEVKTLLELTPGGKGARVDAPNTEYPWQINGAWKEVPAGSNQFNGDSVDEILKLARRIQNLLHKLAIAALLGEKL
;
A
#
# COMPACT_ATOMS: atom_id res chain seq x y z
N MET A 1 0.55 14.40 20.51
CA MET A 1 1.50 14.34 19.39
C MET A 1 1.12 13.31 18.30
N SER A 2 0.06 12.50 18.42
CA SER A 2 -0.21 11.41 17.44
C SER A 2 -1.37 11.62 16.46
N SER A 3 -2.33 12.52 16.76
CA SER A 3 -3.53 12.73 15.92
C SER A 3 -3.21 13.45 14.60
N ASP A 4 -2.49 14.58 14.70
CA ASP A 4 -2.23 15.44 13.55
C ASP A 4 -1.26 14.77 12.57
N GLU A 5 -0.26 14.08 13.09
CA GLU A 5 0.68 13.30 12.27
C GLU A 5 -0.04 12.19 11.49
N ALA A 6 -0.86 11.36 12.15
CA ALA A 6 -1.62 10.32 11.47
C ALA A 6 -2.52 10.89 10.36
N THR A 7 -3.15 12.05 10.62
CA THR A 7 -4.00 12.74 9.65
C THR A 7 -3.24 13.10 8.37
N LEU A 8 -1.99 13.57 8.47
CA LEU A 8 -1.16 13.86 7.30
C LEU A 8 -0.89 12.62 6.44
N TRP A 9 -0.63 11.47 7.07
CA TRP A 9 -0.40 10.21 6.35
C TRP A 9 -1.66 9.73 5.62
N PHE A 10 -2.83 9.80 6.27
CA PHE A 10 -4.09 9.43 5.62
C PHE A 10 -4.49 10.41 4.51
N ALA A 11 -4.26 11.71 4.69
CA ALA A 11 -4.49 12.71 3.65
C ALA A 11 -3.62 12.44 2.40
N GLN A 12 -2.35 12.07 2.60
CA GLN A 12 -1.47 11.70 1.50
C GLN A 12 -1.92 10.39 0.84
N ALA A 13 -2.30 9.36 1.62
CA ALA A 13 -2.83 8.11 1.07
C ALA A 13 -4.11 8.36 0.22
N GLU A 14 -4.96 9.28 0.64
CA GLU A 14 -6.14 9.67 -0.14
C GLU A 14 -5.76 10.40 -1.44
N SER A 15 -4.76 11.28 -1.38
CA SER A 15 -4.20 11.94 -2.56
C SER A 15 -3.66 10.93 -3.57
N ASP A 16 -2.87 9.96 -3.11
CA ASP A 16 -2.30 8.91 -3.95
C ASP A 16 -3.41 8.05 -4.58
N LEU A 17 -4.49 7.77 -3.85
CA LEU A 17 -5.63 7.02 -4.38
C LEU A 17 -6.36 7.81 -5.47
N ARG A 18 -6.59 9.12 -5.27
CA ARG A 18 -7.18 9.97 -6.32
C ARG A 18 -6.30 10.00 -7.57
N THR A 19 -4.99 10.11 -7.39
CA THR A 19 -4.01 10.05 -8.48
C THR A 19 -4.06 8.70 -9.21
N ALA A 20 -4.08 7.57 -8.48
CA ALA A 20 -4.22 6.24 -9.08
C ALA A 20 -5.49 6.12 -9.96
N ASN A 21 -6.62 6.66 -9.49
CA ASN A 21 -7.86 6.68 -10.28
C ASN A 21 -7.74 7.59 -11.51
N ALA A 22 -7.12 8.77 -11.38
CA ALA A 22 -6.92 9.68 -12.51
C ALA A 22 -6.00 9.07 -13.58
N LEU A 23 -4.96 8.35 -13.17
CA LEU A 23 -4.05 7.66 -14.09
C LEU A 23 -4.77 6.60 -14.93
N ARG A 24 -5.83 5.95 -14.42
CA ARG A 24 -6.63 4.98 -15.20
C ARG A 24 -7.28 5.61 -16.43
N SER A 25 -7.53 6.91 -16.44
CA SER A 25 -8.08 7.60 -17.62
C SER A 25 -7.01 7.96 -18.65
N CYS A 26 -5.75 7.55 -18.46
CA CYS A 26 -4.62 7.82 -19.36
C CYS A 26 -4.51 9.33 -19.70
N PRO A 27 -4.31 10.22 -18.70
CA PRO A 27 -4.29 11.65 -18.93
C PRO A 27 -3.10 12.05 -19.80
N ILE A 28 -3.30 12.93 -20.79
CA ILE A 28 -2.22 13.46 -21.63
C ILE A 28 -1.15 14.12 -20.74
N PRO A 29 0.16 13.86 -20.94
CA PRO A 29 0.78 13.19 -22.09
C PRO A 29 1.03 11.67 -21.93
N MET A 30 0.41 11.01 -20.94
CA MET A 30 0.55 9.57 -20.72
C MET A 30 0.05 8.76 -21.91
N ILE A 31 0.76 7.67 -22.25
CA ILE A 31 0.29 6.69 -23.22
C ILE A 31 -0.23 5.42 -22.52
N SER A 32 -1.02 4.61 -23.23
CA SER A 32 -1.71 3.44 -22.65
C SER A 32 -0.79 2.45 -21.96
N ASN A 33 0.44 2.32 -22.47
CA ASN A 33 1.43 1.37 -21.98
C ASN A 33 2.01 1.79 -20.62
N ASP A 34 1.92 3.05 -20.24
CA ASP A 34 2.48 3.55 -18.97
C ASP A 34 1.49 3.39 -17.82
N VAL A 35 0.18 3.34 -18.13
CA VAL A 35 -0.91 3.43 -17.14
C VAL A 35 -0.75 2.38 -16.04
N GLY A 36 -0.49 1.12 -16.42
CA GLY A 36 -0.51 0.02 -15.48
C GLY A 36 0.52 0.13 -14.36
N CYS A 37 1.79 0.37 -14.71
CA CYS A 37 2.86 0.46 -13.72
C CYS A 37 2.70 1.70 -12.82
N HIS A 38 2.24 2.83 -13.36
CA HIS A 38 1.99 4.04 -12.56
C HIS A 38 0.82 3.89 -11.60
N VAL A 39 -0.28 3.25 -12.03
CA VAL A 39 -1.40 2.95 -11.13
C VAL A 39 -0.95 1.99 -10.02
N ALA A 40 -0.20 0.94 -10.36
CA ALA A 40 0.34 -0.01 -9.37
C ALA A 40 1.26 0.70 -8.35
N ALA A 41 2.16 1.58 -8.82
CA ALA A 41 3.03 2.38 -7.96
C ALA A 41 2.23 3.23 -6.97
N MET A 42 1.22 3.97 -7.47
CA MET A 42 0.36 4.78 -6.60
C MET A 42 -0.43 3.91 -5.61
N CYS A 43 -0.92 2.74 -6.03
CA CYS A 43 -1.63 1.83 -5.13
C CYS A 43 -0.72 1.27 -4.01
N ALA A 44 0.55 0.97 -4.32
CA ALA A 44 1.52 0.60 -3.30
C ALA A 44 1.73 1.73 -2.29
N GLN A 45 1.82 2.98 -2.77
CA GLN A 45 1.91 4.18 -1.93
C GLN A 45 0.68 4.38 -1.04
N VAL A 46 -0.53 4.17 -1.57
CA VAL A 46 -1.79 4.21 -0.80
C VAL A 46 -1.75 3.23 0.36
N VAL A 47 -1.38 1.97 0.08
CA VAL A 47 -1.31 0.92 1.11
C VAL A 47 -0.24 1.23 2.14
N GLU A 48 0.96 1.64 1.70
CA GLU A 48 2.06 1.99 2.58
C GLU A 48 1.69 3.10 3.55
N LYS A 49 1.18 4.22 3.02
CA LYS A 49 0.87 5.38 3.84
C LYS A 49 -0.32 5.14 4.76
N SER A 50 -1.30 4.33 4.33
CA SER A 50 -2.43 3.93 5.19
C SER A 50 -1.98 3.08 6.38
N ILE A 51 -1.09 2.09 6.15
CA ILE A 51 -0.55 1.27 7.24
C ILE A 51 0.30 2.12 8.19
N LYS A 52 1.20 2.96 7.66
CA LYS A 52 2.06 3.84 8.46
C LYS A 52 1.25 4.86 9.28
N GLY A 53 0.22 5.46 8.69
CA GLY A 53 -0.73 6.31 9.40
C GLY A 53 -1.41 5.57 10.55
N TYR A 54 -1.83 4.32 10.32
CA TYR A 54 -2.44 3.50 11.36
C TYR A 54 -1.47 3.09 12.49
N VAL A 55 -0.19 2.90 12.17
CA VAL A 55 0.88 2.70 13.18
C VAL A 55 1.00 3.93 14.10
N ILE A 56 0.91 5.14 13.54
CA ILE A 56 0.92 6.40 14.31
C ILE A 56 -0.33 6.55 15.19
N VAL A 57 -1.51 6.13 14.71
CA VAL A 57 -2.74 6.08 15.54
C VAL A 57 -2.55 5.21 16.78
N ASN A 58 -1.77 4.14 16.66
CA ASN A 58 -1.39 3.29 17.78
C ASN A 58 -0.15 3.81 18.54
N GLY A 59 0.27 5.05 18.27
CA GLY A 59 1.30 5.78 18.99
C GLY A 59 2.71 5.23 18.86
N ALA A 60 3.01 4.60 17.72
CA ALA A 60 4.35 4.22 17.32
C ALA A 60 4.80 5.03 16.10
N THR A 61 6.12 5.25 15.96
CA THR A 61 6.69 5.94 14.79
C THR A 61 7.09 4.90 13.75
N PRO A 62 6.52 4.94 12.53
CA PRO A 62 6.92 4.03 11.47
C PRO A 62 8.30 4.40 10.90
N SER A 63 9.02 3.40 10.40
CA SER A 63 10.21 3.58 9.58
C SER A 63 9.83 4.15 8.22
N LEU A 64 10.74 4.93 7.64
CA LEU A 64 10.62 5.46 6.28
C LEU A 64 11.14 4.48 5.23
N ASP A 65 11.30 3.19 5.57
CA ASP A 65 11.54 2.15 4.57
C ASP A 65 10.23 1.77 3.87
N HIS A 66 10.29 1.31 2.62
CA HIS A 66 9.13 0.85 1.85
C HIS A 66 8.63 -0.54 2.31
N ARG A 67 8.70 -0.83 3.62
CA ARG A 67 8.37 -2.14 4.22
C ARG A 67 7.30 -2.06 5.31
N PRO A 68 6.14 -1.44 5.03
CA PRO A 68 5.03 -1.35 5.97
C PRO A 68 4.42 -2.73 6.27
N ASP A 69 4.67 -3.73 5.42
CA ASP A 69 4.26 -5.13 5.62
C ASP A 69 4.80 -5.72 6.92
N LYS A 70 5.94 -5.23 7.42
CA LYS A 70 6.52 -5.66 8.71
C LYS A 70 5.66 -5.31 9.92
N TYR A 71 4.76 -4.34 9.81
CA TYR A 71 3.85 -3.97 10.89
C TYR A 71 2.63 -4.89 10.97
N LEU A 72 2.24 -5.54 9.87
CA LEU A 72 1.02 -6.34 9.82
C LEU A 72 1.04 -7.50 10.82
N PRO A 73 2.12 -8.31 10.96
CA PRO A 73 2.15 -9.38 11.97
C PRO A 73 1.93 -8.85 13.39
N LEU A 74 2.51 -7.69 13.71
CA LEU A 74 2.40 -7.05 15.03
C LEU A 74 0.98 -6.52 15.27
N LEU A 75 0.41 -5.81 14.29
CA LEU A 75 -0.97 -5.29 14.36
C LEU A 75 -2.04 -6.40 14.39
N LEU A 76 -1.71 -7.61 13.93
CA LEU A 76 -2.62 -8.76 13.86
C LEU A 76 -2.40 -9.78 15.00
N THR A 77 -1.34 -9.60 15.80
CA THR A 77 -1.10 -10.42 16.98
C THR A 77 -1.92 -9.88 18.12
N LYS A 78 -2.78 -10.74 18.69
CA LYS A 78 -3.61 -10.36 19.82
C LYS A 78 -2.70 -10.00 21.00
N ASP A 79 -3.00 -8.88 21.65
CA ASP A 79 -2.25 -8.35 22.80
C ASP A 79 -0.81 -7.86 22.51
N ASP A 80 -0.42 -7.77 21.24
CA ASP A 80 0.84 -7.10 20.87
C ASP A 80 0.79 -5.61 21.28
N PRO A 81 1.87 -5.06 21.88
CA PRO A 81 1.91 -3.66 22.31
C PRO A 81 1.70 -2.65 21.18
N LEU A 82 1.97 -3.01 19.93
CA LEU A 82 1.72 -2.16 18.78
C LEU A 82 0.22 -1.94 18.53
N LEU A 83 -0.65 -2.88 18.92
CA LEU A 83 -2.10 -2.70 18.79
C LEU A 83 -2.70 -2.10 20.06
N ARG A 84 -2.56 -0.78 20.24
CA ARG A 84 -3.16 -0.05 21.37
C ARG A 84 -4.69 -0.12 21.37
N HIS A 85 -5.31 0.00 20.19
CA HIS A 85 -6.77 -0.09 20.03
C HIS A 85 -7.22 -1.53 19.84
N ARG A 86 -7.19 -2.32 20.93
CA ARG A 86 -7.37 -3.79 20.89
C ARG A 86 -8.69 -4.25 20.28
N ASN A 87 -9.76 -3.47 20.42
CA ASN A 87 -11.07 -3.75 19.79
C ASN A 87 -11.02 -3.73 18.26
N HIS A 88 -10.00 -3.11 17.64
CA HIS A 88 -9.83 -3.10 16.19
C HIS A 88 -9.30 -4.43 15.64
N HIS A 89 -8.80 -5.34 16.49
CA HIS A 89 -8.19 -6.60 16.08
C HIS A 89 -9.07 -7.42 15.13
N ALA A 90 -10.36 -7.53 15.43
CA ALA A 90 -11.30 -8.30 14.61
C ALA A 90 -11.45 -7.72 13.19
N HIS A 91 -11.52 -6.40 13.08
CA HIS A 91 -11.62 -5.70 11.79
C HIS A 91 -10.32 -5.82 10.98
N LEU A 92 -9.18 -5.66 11.64
CA LEU A 92 -7.87 -5.83 11.02
C LEU A 92 -7.64 -7.27 10.55
N SER A 93 -8.00 -8.25 11.38
CA SER A 93 -7.87 -9.68 11.05
C SER A 93 -8.77 -10.09 9.90
N LYS A 94 -9.96 -9.49 9.80
CA LYS A 94 -10.86 -9.68 8.66
C LYS A 94 -10.33 -9.01 7.38
N LEU A 95 -9.75 -7.82 7.49
CA LEU A 95 -9.16 -7.13 6.35
C LEU A 95 -7.92 -7.85 5.82
N PHE A 96 -7.00 -8.20 6.70
CA PHE A 96 -5.73 -8.83 6.38
C PHE A 96 -5.79 -10.34 6.58
N ASP A 97 -6.75 -10.96 5.91
CA ASP A 97 -6.78 -12.41 5.74
C ASP A 97 -5.55 -12.90 4.97
N SER A 98 -5.40 -14.23 4.84
CA SER A 98 -4.23 -14.81 4.19
C SER A 98 -4.06 -14.35 2.74
N SER A 99 -5.15 -14.18 1.99
CA SER A 99 -5.11 -13.68 0.59
C SER A 99 -4.63 -12.24 0.55
N THR A 100 -5.28 -11.37 1.33
CA THR A 100 -5.00 -9.93 1.34
C THR A 100 -3.58 -9.66 1.82
N LYS A 101 -3.06 -10.41 2.80
CA LYS A 101 -1.65 -10.29 3.22
C LYS A 101 -0.69 -10.65 2.10
N HIS A 102 -0.99 -11.69 1.32
CA HIS A 102 -0.17 -12.07 0.18
C HIS A 102 -0.18 -10.98 -0.88
N GLU A 103 -1.36 -10.50 -1.27
CA GLU A 103 -1.53 -9.42 -2.26
C GLU A 103 -0.82 -8.13 -1.84
N VAL A 104 -0.94 -7.72 -0.57
CA VAL A 104 -0.25 -6.53 -0.04
C VAL A 104 1.26 -6.71 -0.10
N LYS A 105 1.76 -7.89 0.29
CA LYS A 105 3.20 -8.18 0.21
C LYS A 105 3.69 -8.10 -1.23
N THR A 106 3.01 -8.76 -2.16
CA THR A 106 3.34 -8.73 -3.59
C THR A 106 3.32 -7.31 -4.14
N LEU A 107 2.30 -6.51 -3.79
CA LEU A 107 2.20 -5.12 -4.23
C LEU A 107 3.37 -4.28 -3.74
N LEU A 108 3.76 -4.41 -2.46
CA LEU A 108 4.86 -3.65 -1.87
C LEU A 108 6.23 -4.11 -2.39
N GLU A 109 6.37 -5.37 -2.79
CA GLU A 109 7.60 -5.89 -3.43
C GLU A 109 7.84 -5.28 -4.82
N LEU A 110 6.82 -4.69 -5.46
CA LEU A 110 6.96 -3.96 -6.73
C LEU A 110 7.54 -2.55 -6.56
N THR A 111 7.61 -2.02 -5.34
CA THR A 111 8.19 -0.71 -5.05
C THR A 111 9.72 -0.84 -4.91
N PRO A 112 10.51 -0.16 -5.76
CA PRO A 112 11.96 -0.18 -5.64
C PRO A 112 12.47 0.42 -4.33
N GLY A 113 13.69 0.06 -3.91
CA GLY A 113 14.33 0.64 -2.72
C GLY A 113 14.11 -0.13 -1.42
N GLY A 114 13.34 -1.23 -1.43
CA GLY A 114 13.45 -2.26 -0.40
C GLY A 114 14.86 -2.87 -0.41
N LYS A 115 15.51 -3.03 0.76
CA LYS A 115 16.88 -3.57 0.87
C LYS A 115 17.06 -4.83 -0.01
N GLY A 116 17.97 -4.70 -0.98
CA GLY A 116 18.23 -5.70 -2.03
C GLY A 116 17.71 -5.20 -3.36
N ALA A 117 18.53 -4.46 -4.11
CA ALA A 117 18.24 -4.05 -5.48
C ALA A 117 18.21 -5.30 -6.38
N ARG A 118 17.10 -6.04 -6.33
CA ARG A 118 16.85 -7.17 -7.22
C ARG A 118 16.68 -6.62 -8.61
N VAL A 119 17.70 -6.81 -9.42
CA VAL A 119 17.69 -6.45 -10.83
C VAL A 119 16.91 -7.47 -11.66
N ASP A 120 16.50 -8.60 -11.08
CA ASP A 120 15.89 -9.76 -11.73
C ASP A 120 14.41 -9.94 -11.40
N ALA A 121 13.75 -8.90 -10.87
CA ALA A 121 12.34 -8.94 -10.46
C ALA A 121 11.53 -7.79 -11.09
N PRO A 122 10.24 -8.04 -11.42
CA PRO A 122 9.32 -6.98 -11.80
C PRO A 122 9.23 -5.90 -10.73
N ASN A 123 9.17 -4.65 -11.16
CA ASN A 123 8.96 -3.49 -10.31
C ASN A 123 8.27 -2.38 -11.12
N THR A 124 7.91 -1.29 -10.46
CA THR A 124 7.10 -0.22 -11.08
C THR A 124 7.91 0.91 -11.74
N GLU A 125 9.24 0.97 -11.55
CA GLU A 125 10.03 2.15 -11.99
C GLU A 125 11.20 1.80 -12.93
N TYR A 126 11.92 0.72 -12.69
CA TYR A 126 13.16 0.37 -13.38
C TYR A 126 13.00 -0.85 -14.29
N PRO A 127 13.74 -0.91 -15.41
CA PRO A 127 13.94 -2.16 -16.14
C PRO A 127 14.41 -3.30 -15.24
N TRP A 128 14.19 -4.54 -15.67
CA TRP A 128 14.72 -5.73 -14.99
C TRP A 128 15.28 -6.76 -15.97
N GLN A 129 16.08 -7.66 -15.40
CA GLN A 129 16.79 -8.71 -16.07
C GLN A 129 15.97 -10.00 -16.10
N ILE A 130 16.07 -10.71 -17.21
CA ILE A 130 15.63 -12.11 -17.34
C ILE A 130 16.83 -12.92 -17.78
N ASN A 131 17.23 -13.91 -16.97
CA ASN A 131 18.41 -14.74 -17.17
C ASN A 131 19.70 -13.91 -17.36
N GLY A 132 19.87 -12.86 -16.54
CA GLY A 132 21.06 -12.00 -16.53
C GLY A 132 21.13 -10.92 -17.61
N ALA A 133 20.11 -10.80 -18.48
CA ALA A 133 20.05 -9.78 -19.52
C ALA A 133 18.88 -8.82 -19.28
N TRP A 134 19.08 -7.51 -19.45
CA TRP A 134 18.03 -6.50 -19.41
C TRP A 134 17.04 -6.73 -20.55
N LYS A 135 15.81 -7.14 -20.23
CA LYS A 135 14.82 -7.56 -21.25
C LYS A 135 13.45 -6.94 -21.09
N GLU A 136 13.08 -6.55 -19.88
CA GLU A 136 11.74 -6.05 -19.58
C GLU A 136 11.82 -4.67 -18.93
N VAL A 137 10.78 -3.88 -19.16
CA VAL A 137 10.57 -2.58 -18.53
C VAL A 137 9.13 -2.50 -18.01
N PRO A 138 8.84 -1.68 -16.99
CA PRO A 138 7.47 -1.58 -16.46
C PRO A 138 6.46 -1.11 -17.51
N ALA A 139 6.83 -0.13 -18.32
CA ALA A 139 6.00 0.40 -19.39
C ALA A 139 5.71 -0.67 -20.45
N GLY A 140 4.44 -0.97 -20.67
CA GLY A 140 3.98 -1.99 -21.62
C GLY A 140 4.16 -3.43 -21.15
N SER A 141 4.57 -3.67 -19.90
CA SER A 141 4.70 -5.04 -19.36
C SER A 141 3.33 -5.68 -19.12
N ASN A 142 3.21 -6.97 -19.48
CA ASN A 142 2.03 -7.78 -19.18
C ASN A 142 1.79 -7.99 -17.68
N GLN A 143 2.78 -7.73 -16.82
CA GLN A 143 2.63 -7.75 -15.36
C GLN A 143 1.62 -6.69 -14.88
N PHE A 144 1.48 -5.59 -15.60
CA PHE A 144 0.64 -4.45 -15.26
C PHE A 144 -0.53 -4.29 -16.25
N ASN A 145 -1.17 -5.40 -16.60
CA ASN A 145 -2.33 -5.40 -17.49
C ASN A 145 -3.59 -4.81 -16.81
N GLY A 146 -4.63 -4.51 -17.60
CA GLY A 146 -5.83 -3.81 -17.13
C GLY A 146 -6.55 -4.51 -15.97
N ASP A 147 -6.73 -5.83 -16.06
CA ASP A 147 -7.44 -6.60 -15.04
C ASP A 147 -6.65 -6.66 -13.72
N SER A 148 -5.32 -6.88 -13.79
CA SER A 148 -4.48 -6.91 -12.58
C SER A 148 -4.45 -5.55 -11.89
N VAL A 149 -4.42 -4.46 -12.67
CA VAL A 149 -4.42 -3.09 -12.17
C VAL A 149 -5.74 -2.72 -11.49
N ASP A 150 -6.88 -3.15 -12.03
CA ASP A 150 -8.18 -2.87 -11.41
C ASP A 150 -8.35 -3.60 -10.08
N GLU A 151 -7.86 -4.84 -9.96
CA GLU A 151 -7.84 -5.57 -8.67
C GLU A 151 -6.91 -4.91 -7.65
N ILE A 152 -5.71 -4.47 -8.06
CA ILE A 152 -4.78 -3.72 -7.21
C ILE A 152 -5.44 -2.42 -6.70
N LEU A 153 -6.15 -1.69 -7.56
CA LEU A 153 -6.84 -0.46 -7.20
C LEU A 153 -7.98 -0.71 -6.20
N LYS A 154 -8.77 -1.78 -6.40
CA LYS A 154 -9.82 -2.19 -5.45
C LYS A 154 -9.22 -2.55 -4.09
N LEU A 155 -8.12 -3.29 -4.07
CA LEU A 155 -7.39 -3.66 -2.85
C LEU A 155 -6.93 -2.41 -2.09
N ALA A 156 -6.23 -1.50 -2.76
CA ALA A 156 -5.70 -0.28 -2.16
C ALA A 156 -6.83 0.58 -1.57
N ARG A 157 -7.93 0.75 -2.31
CA ARG A 157 -9.13 1.46 -1.84
C ARG A 157 -9.74 0.79 -0.61
N ARG A 158 -9.86 -0.54 -0.60
CA ARG A 158 -10.42 -1.30 0.54
C ARG A 158 -9.59 -1.10 1.81
N ILE A 159 -8.27 -1.19 1.69
CA ILE A 159 -7.33 -1.00 2.81
C ILE A 159 -7.38 0.43 3.34
N GLN A 160 -7.24 1.42 2.45
CA GLN A 160 -7.26 2.83 2.84
C GLN A 160 -8.57 3.18 3.55
N ASN A 161 -9.72 2.77 3.00
CA ASN A 161 -11.02 3.06 3.60
C ASN A 161 -11.17 2.47 5.00
N LEU A 162 -10.80 1.21 5.21
CA LEU A 162 -10.98 0.58 6.52
C LEU A 162 -10.00 1.15 7.55
N LEU A 163 -8.72 1.30 7.19
CA LEU A 163 -7.73 1.84 8.12
C LEU A 163 -8.05 3.29 8.51
N HIS A 164 -8.55 4.10 7.57
CA HIS A 164 -8.98 5.47 7.87
C HIS A 164 -10.22 5.48 8.79
N LYS A 165 -11.19 4.60 8.56
CA LYS A 165 -12.36 4.45 9.48
C LYS A 165 -11.93 4.05 10.89
N LEU A 166 -11.04 3.06 11.01
CA LEU A 166 -10.49 2.64 12.31
C LEU A 166 -9.70 3.79 12.96
N ALA A 167 -8.95 4.58 12.18
CA ALA A 167 -8.25 5.75 12.68
C ALA A 167 -9.20 6.81 13.25
N ILE A 168 -10.28 7.15 12.52
CA ILE A 168 -11.29 8.10 12.98
C ILE A 168 -11.93 7.61 14.28
N ALA A 169 -12.36 6.34 14.35
CA ALA A 169 -12.95 5.78 15.57
C ALA A 169 -12.00 5.84 16.77
N ALA A 170 -10.72 5.51 16.57
CA ALA A 170 -9.68 5.62 17.59
C ALA A 170 -9.49 7.06 18.09
N LEU A 171 -9.52 8.05 17.18
CA LEU A 171 -9.29 9.47 17.51
C LEU A 171 -10.50 10.11 18.18
N LEU A 172 -11.72 9.67 17.85
CA LEU A 172 -12.96 10.15 18.46
C LEU A 172 -13.33 9.39 19.75
N GLY A 173 -12.65 8.29 20.06
CA GLY A 173 -12.97 7.43 21.21
C GLY A 173 -14.22 6.58 21.01
N GLU A 174 -14.62 6.35 19.75
CA GLU A 174 -15.82 5.60 19.38
C GLU A 174 -15.52 4.09 19.27
N LYS A 175 -16.52 3.27 19.58
CA LYS A 175 -16.47 1.82 19.29
C LYS A 175 -17.07 1.57 17.92
N LEU A 176 -16.32 0.88 17.06
CA LEU A 176 -16.78 0.29 15.80
C LEU A 176 -17.51 -1.04 16.02
#